data_AF-A0A0E1NE93-F1
#
_entry.id   AF-A0A0E1NE93-F1
#
_cell.length_a   1.000
_cell.length_b   1.000
_cell.length_c   1.000
_cell.angle_alpha   90.00
_cell.angle_beta   90.00
_cell.angle_gamma   90.00
#
_symmetry.space_group_name_H-M   'P 1'
#
loop_
_entity.id
_entity.type
_entity.pdbx_description
1 polymer ?
#
loop_
_entity_poly.entity_id
_entity_poly.type
_entity_poly.pdbx_seq_one_letter_code
_entity_poly.pdbx_strand_id
1 'polypeptide(L)'
;MSINKVTLQRVYDVEPPYQANTFLVDRLWPRGISKARLEGVVWLKEVAPDNALRQWFHQHLDWPEFVIRYRAQLNNSTAWEPLLAVLKQQPITLLYGSRDEQNNQAVVLRDFLLSKL
;
A
#
# COMPACT_ATOMS: atom_id res chain seq x y z
N MET A 1 -7.67 -11.24 21.01
CA MET A 1 -7.03 -11.60 19.73
C MET A 1 -5.89 -10.64 19.49
N SER A 2 -4.69 -11.13 19.23
CA SER A 2 -3.55 -10.27 18.89
C SER A 2 -3.71 -9.74 17.47
N ILE A 3 -3.56 -8.42 17.29
CA ILE A 3 -3.58 -7.80 15.96
C ILE A 3 -2.32 -8.24 15.21
N ASN A 4 -2.49 -8.82 14.02
CA ASN A 4 -1.36 -9.17 13.16
C ASN A 4 -0.66 -7.92 12.64
N LYS A 5 0.66 -8.04 12.46
CA LYS A 5 1.51 -6.93 12.04
C LYS A 5 1.34 -6.60 10.55
N VAL A 6 1.30 -5.30 10.25
CA VAL A 6 1.46 -4.76 8.88
C VAL A 6 2.83 -4.10 8.79
N THR A 7 3.70 -4.62 7.92
CA THR A 7 5.04 -4.06 7.68
C THR A 7 5.03 -3.20 6.40
N LEU A 8 5.67 -2.05 6.44
CA LEU A 8 5.85 -1.19 5.27
C LEU A 8 7.31 -1.23 4.84
N GLN A 9 7.58 -1.49 3.57
CA GLN A 9 8.94 -1.47 3.01
C GLN A 9 8.96 -0.80 1.64
N ARG A 10 10.01 -0.03 1.40
CA ARG A 10 10.25 0.51 0.06
C ARG A 10 10.67 -0.63 -0.86
N VAL A 11 10.03 -0.73 -2.01
CA VAL A 11 10.31 -1.75 -3.03
C VAL A 11 11.76 -1.69 -3.54
N TYR A 12 12.40 -0.53 -3.41
CA TYR A 12 13.80 -0.33 -3.79
C TYR A 12 14.78 -0.96 -2.82
N ASP A 13 14.39 -1.11 -1.55
CA ASP A 13 15.27 -1.47 -0.44
C ASP A 13 15.08 -2.94 0.01
N VAL A 14 14.36 -3.73 -0.80
CA VAL A 14 14.08 -5.15 -0.56
C VAL A 14 14.57 -6.00 -1.72
N GLU A 15 15.03 -7.21 -1.41
CA GLU A 15 15.48 -8.22 -2.37
C GLU A 15 14.79 -9.57 -2.09
N PRO A 16 14.61 -10.44 -3.10
CA PRO A 16 14.08 -11.77 -2.89
C PRO A 16 15.04 -12.67 -2.08
N PRO A 17 14.54 -13.73 -1.41
CA PRO A 17 13.15 -14.16 -1.41
C PRO A 17 12.26 -13.30 -0.50
N TYR A 18 11.05 -12.99 -0.97
CA TYR A 18 10.07 -12.25 -0.18
C TYR A 18 9.37 -13.17 0.82
N GLN A 19 8.96 -12.60 1.96
CA GLN A 19 8.07 -13.28 2.89
C GLN A 19 6.72 -13.57 2.20
N ALA A 20 6.04 -14.62 2.66
CA ALA A 20 4.64 -14.83 2.28
C ALA A 20 3.81 -13.58 2.61
N ASN A 21 2.73 -13.34 1.85
CA ASN A 21 1.84 -12.18 2.03
C ASN A 21 2.52 -10.82 1.81
N THR A 22 3.41 -10.74 0.81
CA THR A 22 4.01 -9.49 0.35
C THR A 22 3.25 -8.94 -0.85
N PHE A 23 2.82 -7.68 -0.76
CA PHE A 23 1.95 -7.03 -1.74
C PHE A 23 2.56 -5.70 -2.21
N LEU A 24 2.63 -5.48 -3.52
CA LEU A 24 2.91 -4.16 -4.09
C LEU A 24 1.61 -3.35 -4.12
N VAL A 25 1.61 -2.16 -3.51
CA VAL A 25 0.42 -1.30 -3.35
C VAL A 25 0.53 0.05 -4.05
N ASP A 26 1.51 0.22 -4.93
CA ASP A 26 1.55 1.37 -5.84
C ASP A 26 0.58 1.20 -7.00
N ARG A 27 -0.05 2.30 -7.43
CA ARG A 27 -0.89 2.34 -8.64
C ARG A 27 -0.09 2.02 -9.89
N LEU A 28 1.15 2.49 -9.94
CA LEU A 28 2.06 2.34 -11.07
C LEU A 28 3.15 1.35 -10.71
N TRP A 29 3.61 0.61 -11.71
CA TRP A 29 4.77 -0.24 -11.52
C TRP A 29 6.01 0.60 -11.16
N PRO A 30 6.79 0.24 -10.13
CA PRO A 30 7.98 1.00 -9.72
C PRO A 30 9.01 1.10 -10.85
N ARG A 31 9.50 2.32 -11.10
CA ARG A 31 10.50 2.55 -12.15
C ARG A 31 11.80 1.83 -11.83
N GLY A 32 12.42 1.20 -12.83
CA GLY A 32 13.69 0.49 -12.70
C GLY A 32 13.59 -0.88 -12.04
N ILE A 33 12.40 -1.33 -11.62
CA ILE A 33 12.20 -2.65 -11.05
C ILE A 33 11.70 -3.60 -12.13
N SER A 34 12.35 -4.75 -12.31
CA SER A 34 11.88 -5.78 -13.24
C SER A 34 10.74 -6.59 -12.62
N LYS A 35 9.86 -7.18 -13.46
CA LYS A 35 8.83 -8.11 -12.97
C LYS A 35 9.44 -9.33 -12.28
N ALA A 36 10.57 -9.82 -12.78
CA ALA A 36 11.31 -10.94 -12.19
C ALA A 36 11.81 -10.63 -10.78
N ARG A 37 12.27 -9.38 -10.52
CA ARG A 37 12.69 -8.98 -9.17
C ARG A 37 11.55 -9.10 -8.15
N LEU A 38 10.30 -8.91 -8.57
CA LEU A 38 9.11 -9.02 -7.72
C LEU A 38 8.35 -10.34 -7.93
N GLU A 39 9.02 -11.40 -8.38
CA GLU A 39 8.42 -12.72 -8.45
C GLU A 39 7.93 -13.17 -7.06
N GLY A 40 6.70 -13.68 -6.99
CA GLY A 40 6.04 -14.02 -5.72
C GLY A 40 5.37 -12.84 -4.99
N VAL A 41 5.54 -11.60 -5.46
CA VAL A 41 4.82 -10.43 -4.92
C VAL A 41 3.52 -10.22 -5.70
N VAL A 42 2.41 -10.06 -4.99
CA VAL A 42 1.11 -9.77 -5.60
C VAL A 42 0.95 -8.26 -5.79
N TRP A 43 0.60 -7.81 -7.00
CA TRP A 43 0.39 -6.40 -7.28
C TRP A 43 -1.09 -6.01 -7.14
N LEU A 44 -1.43 -5.30 -6.06
CA LEU A 44 -2.78 -4.84 -5.74
C LEU A 44 -2.98 -3.37 -6.12
N LYS A 45 -2.71 -3.02 -7.37
CA LYS A 45 -2.75 -1.62 -7.86
C LYS A 45 -4.07 -0.87 -7.66
N GLU A 46 -5.19 -1.58 -7.49
CA GLU A 46 -6.53 -1.00 -7.32
C GLU A 46 -6.79 -0.53 -5.88
N VAL A 47 -5.94 -0.91 -4.92
CA VAL A 47 -6.00 -0.38 -3.56
C VAL A 47 -5.37 1.01 -3.46
N ALA A 48 -4.49 1.36 -4.39
CA ALA A 48 -3.76 2.61 -4.42
C ALA A 48 -4.69 3.81 -4.68
N PRO A 49 -4.31 5.04 -4.29
CA PRO A 49 -5.06 6.23 -4.68
C PRO A 49 -5.13 6.31 -6.21
N ASP A 50 -6.27 6.77 -6.71
CA ASP A 50 -6.47 6.90 -8.16
C ASP A 50 -5.57 7.99 -8.77
N ASN A 51 -5.57 8.07 -10.11
CA ASN A 51 -4.71 9.01 -10.81
C ASN A 51 -5.07 10.48 -10.49
N ALA A 52 -6.35 10.78 -10.29
CA ALA A 52 -6.81 12.13 -9.99
C ALA A 52 -6.28 12.60 -8.63
N LEU A 53 -6.40 11.77 -7.59
CA LEU A 53 -5.92 12.10 -6.25
C LEU A 53 -4.39 12.17 -6.19
N ARG A 54 -3.69 11.28 -6.90
CA ARG A 54 -2.22 11.34 -7.03
C ARG A 54 -1.74 12.64 -7.66
N GLN A 55 -2.38 13.07 -8.75
CA GLN A 55 -2.05 14.33 -9.42
C GLN A 55 -2.39 15.53 -8.54
N TRP A 56 -3.54 15.50 -7.88
CA TRP A 56 -3.95 16.55 -6.95
C TRP A 56 -2.94 16.74 -5.81
N PHE A 57 -2.50 15.65 -5.17
CA PHE A 57 -1.53 15.73 -4.08
C PHE A 57 -0.18 16.27 -4.53
N HIS A 58 0.30 15.92 -5.73
CA HIS A 58 1.55 16.47 -6.26
C HIS A 58 1.48 17.99 -6.50
N GLN A 59 0.30 18.53 -6.78
CA GLN A 59 0.11 19.96 -7.02
C GLN A 59 -0.05 20.75 -5.71
N HIS A 60 -0.72 20.17 -4.72
CA HIS A 60 -1.11 20.89 -3.49
C HIS A 60 -0.17 20.60 -2.31
N LEU A 61 0.45 19.41 -2.28
CA LEU A 61 1.31 18.93 -1.19
C LEU A 61 0.64 18.96 0.20
N ASP A 62 -0.70 18.96 0.23
CA ASP A 62 -1.49 18.93 1.46
C ASP A 62 -1.72 17.47 1.89
N TRP A 63 -0.91 17.04 2.85
CA TRP A 63 -0.94 15.68 3.38
C TRP A 63 -2.21 15.36 4.19
N PRO A 64 -2.63 16.18 5.18
CA PRO A 64 -3.87 15.93 5.91
C PRO A 64 -5.09 15.72 4.99
N GLU A 65 -5.25 16.57 3.97
CA GLU A 65 -6.37 16.46 3.03
C GLU A 65 -6.21 15.25 2.10
N PHE A 66 -4.98 14.90 1.69
CA PHE A 66 -4.72 13.66 0.95
C PHE A 66 -5.18 12.42 1.73
N VAL A 67 -4.88 12.35 3.04
CA VAL A 67 -5.31 11.24 3.90
C VAL A 67 -6.83 11.11 3.92
N ILE A 68 -7.54 12.23 4.09
CA ILE A 68 -9.02 12.26 4.10
C ILE A 68 -9.57 11.73 2.78
N ARG A 69 -9.10 12.28 1.65
CA ARG A 69 -9.56 11.89 0.31
C ARG A 69 -9.25 10.43 -0.01
N TYR A 70 -8.06 9.95 0.35
CA TYR A 70 -7.69 8.57 0.06
C TYR A 70 -8.50 7.58 0.91
N ARG A 71 -8.75 7.88 2.19
CA ARG A 71 -9.65 7.08 3.03
C ARG A 71 -11.07 7.05 2.48
N ALA A 72 -11.55 8.14 1.89
CA ALA A 72 -12.84 8.17 1.21
C ALA A 72 -12.87 7.23 -0.01
N GLN A 73 -11.81 7.24 -0.84
CA GLN A 73 -11.68 6.28 -1.96
C GLN A 73 -11.66 4.82 -1.47
N LEU A 74 -10.94 4.53 -0.39
CA LEU A 74 -10.89 3.20 0.21
C LEU A 74 -12.26 2.75 0.75
N ASN A 75 -13.01 3.63 1.43
CA ASN A 75 -14.36 3.30 1.90
C ASN A 75 -15.37 3.08 0.75
N ASN A 76 -15.13 3.64 -0.43
CA ASN A 76 -15.97 3.48 -1.62
C ASN A 76 -15.52 2.32 -2.52
N SER A 77 -14.62 1.45 -2.02
CA SER A 77 -14.05 0.32 -2.76
C SER A 77 -13.95 -0.90 -1.86
N THR A 78 -13.90 -2.09 -2.48
CA THR A 78 -13.62 -3.37 -1.81
C THR A 78 -12.23 -3.91 -2.15
N ALA A 79 -11.41 -3.17 -2.90
CA ALA A 79 -10.08 -3.61 -3.34
C ALA A 79 -9.09 -3.93 -2.20
N TRP A 80 -9.34 -3.41 -0.99
CA TRP A 80 -8.55 -3.68 0.21
C TRP A 80 -8.99 -4.94 0.96
N GLU A 81 -10.17 -5.50 0.69
CA GLU A 81 -10.71 -6.66 1.41
C GLU A 81 -9.78 -7.89 1.38
N PRO A 82 -9.11 -8.22 0.26
CA PRO A 82 -8.15 -9.33 0.24
C PRO A 82 -7.00 -9.13 1.23
N LEU A 83 -6.50 -7.90 1.39
CA LEU A 83 -5.46 -7.58 2.38
C LEU A 83 -5.98 -7.80 3.79
N LEU A 84 -7.20 -7.34 4.09
CA LEU A 84 -7.80 -7.54 5.42
C LEU A 84 -8.04 -9.01 5.72
N ALA A 85 -8.49 -9.80 4.73
CA ALA A 85 -8.73 -11.23 4.89
C ALA A 85 -7.45 -11.99 5.26
N VAL A 86 -6.33 -11.67 4.61
CA VAL A 86 -5.01 -12.22 4.95
C VAL A 86 -4.54 -11.69 6.31
N LEU A 87 -4.67 -10.38 6.55
CA LEU A 87 -4.25 -9.75 7.80
C LEU A 87 -4.96 -10.32 9.03
N LYS A 88 -6.21 -10.76 8.92
CA LYS A 88 -6.92 -11.43 10.02
C LYS A 88 -6.29 -12.77 10.44
N GLN A 89 -5.49 -13.39 9.57
CA GLN A 89 -4.90 -14.70 9.82
C GLN A 89 -3.38 -14.62 10.03
N GLN A 90 -2.70 -13.73 9.31
CA GLN A 90 -1.23 -13.67 9.24
C GLN A 90 -0.75 -12.23 9.06
N PRO A 91 0.50 -11.90 9.44
CA PRO A 91 1.10 -10.61 9.11
C PRO A 91 1.25 -10.43 7.59
N ILE A 92 1.25 -9.18 7.14
CA ILE A 92 1.43 -8.79 5.74
C ILE A 92 2.54 -7.76 5.58
N THR A 93 3.14 -7.71 4.39
CA THR A 93 4.09 -6.67 3.99
C THR A 93 3.54 -5.88 2.81
N LEU A 94 3.50 -4.55 2.93
CA LEU A 94 3.10 -3.63 1.87
C LEU A 94 4.34 -2.96 1.28
N LEU A 95 4.62 -3.25 0.01
CA LEU A 95 5.69 -2.64 -0.76
C LEU A 95 5.20 -1.38 -1.47
N TYR A 96 5.99 -0.32 -1.39
CA TYR A 96 5.71 0.99 -2.01
C TYR A 96 6.97 1.64 -2.60
N GLY A 97 6.80 2.58 -3.51
CA GLY A 97 7.89 3.22 -4.26
C GLY A 97 8.24 4.63 -3.82
N SER A 98 7.43 5.29 -2.99
CA SER A 98 7.72 6.63 -2.48
C SER A 98 9.07 6.69 -1.76
N ARG A 99 9.76 7.83 -1.85
CA ARG A 99 10.95 8.13 -1.05
C ARG A 99 10.59 8.68 0.34
N ASP A 100 9.41 9.26 0.48
CA ASP A 100 8.90 9.70 1.77
C ASP A 100 8.29 8.48 2.50
N GLU A 101 8.97 8.02 3.54
CA GLU A 101 8.58 6.86 4.34
C GLU A 101 7.45 7.18 5.34
N GLN A 102 7.25 8.46 5.65
CA GLN A 102 6.27 8.92 6.64
C GLN A 102 4.96 9.34 5.97
N ASN A 103 5.06 10.02 4.83
CA ASN A 103 3.91 10.53 4.07
C ASN A 103 3.80 9.85 2.71
N ASN A 104 3.36 8.59 2.71
CA ASN A 104 3.03 7.85 1.49
C ASN A 104 1.72 7.08 1.66
N GLN A 105 1.14 6.67 0.53
CA GLN A 105 -0.15 5.99 0.52
C GLN A 105 -0.14 4.66 1.30
N ALA A 106 1.00 3.97 1.42
CA ALA A 106 1.07 2.70 2.14
C ALA A 106 0.84 2.89 3.65
N VAL A 107 1.27 4.03 4.21
CA VAL A 107 0.99 4.45 5.59
C VAL A 107 -0.51 4.60 5.81
N VAL A 108 -1.19 5.31 4.91
CA VAL A 108 -2.65 5.50 4.99
C VAL A 108 -3.40 4.18 4.85
N LEU A 109 -2.97 3.31 3.92
CA LEU A 109 -3.58 2.00 3.72
C LEU A 109 -3.41 1.09 4.94
N ARG A 110 -2.21 1.07 5.55
CA ARG A 110 -1.98 0.35 6.81
C ARG A 110 -2.94 0.81 7.89
N ASP A 111 -3.00 2.12 8.14
CA ASP A 111 -3.82 2.68 9.21
C ASP A 111 -5.32 2.47 8.94
N PHE A 112 -5.71 2.51 7.67
CA PHE A 112 -7.06 2.14 7.25
C PHE A 112 -7.36 0.67 7.56
N LEU A 113 -6.52 -0.28 7.15
CA LEU A 113 -6.71 -1.71 7.41
C LEU A 113 -6.78 -2.03 8.91
N LEU A 114 -5.89 -1.44 9.70
CA LEU A 114 -5.88 -1.61 11.15
C LEU A 114 -7.16 -1.05 11.81
N SER A 115 -7.78 -0.03 11.24
CA SER A 115 -9.07 0.50 11.71
C SER A 115 -10.29 -0.36 11.32
N LYS A 116 -10.12 -1.39 10.49
CA LYS A 116 -11.17 -2.33 10.05
C LYS A 116 -11.07 -3.70 10.74
N LEU A 117 -10.07 -3.91 11.59
CA LEU A 117 -9.92 -5.10 12.43
C LEU A 117 -10.77 -5.00 13.69
#